data_AF-A0A285R052-F1
#
_entry.id   AF-A0A285R052-F1
#
_cell.length_a   1.000
_cell.length_b   1.000
_cell.length_c   1.000
_cell.angle_alpha   90.00
_cell.angle_beta   90.00
_cell.angle_gamma   90.00
#
_symmetry.space_group_name_H-M   'P 1'
#
loop_
_entity.id
_entity.type
_entity.pdbx_description
1 polymer ?
#
loop_
_entity_poly.entity_id
_entity_poly.type
_entity_poly.pdbx_seq_one_letter_code
_entity_poly.pdbx_strand_id
1 'polypeptide(L)'
;MKGWLISVTLMLATSPAAAQWSSEGSATKPGFSFPPDRPARILLFRPDVKVGAQTTAGMNEPSAEWTATARDHIAHALDAAQLAQGNTVVPMPELGGTDAALLADYRALFRTVANAAIEHRLFPGARLPTRKAAFDWTLGPGIERLGAAGGGDYGLFLYTYDSYGSTGRKAAQVVGLLLGVGMTAGVHVGYAGLVDLRTGDLVWLSADVAMGGDVREPEGATKRVAQLLAGFPGRVVPSR
;
A
#
# COMPACT_ATOMS: atom_id res chain seq x y z
N MET A 1 -43.84 -45.65 -26.53
CA MET A 1 -42.89 -44.54 -26.79
C MET A 1 -42.31 -44.13 -25.44
N LYS A 2 -41.07 -44.53 -25.13
CA LYS A 2 -40.40 -44.25 -23.85
C LYS A 2 -39.44 -43.07 -24.05
N GLY A 3 -39.68 -41.97 -23.35
CA GLY A 3 -38.78 -40.81 -23.33
C GLY A 3 -37.65 -41.02 -22.32
N TRP A 4 -36.42 -40.70 -22.71
CA TRP A 4 -35.24 -40.74 -21.86
C TRP A 4 -34.84 -39.31 -21.52
N LEU A 5 -34.90 -38.96 -20.23
CA LEU A 5 -34.38 -37.71 -19.68
C LEU A 5 -32.88 -37.88 -19.45
N ILE A 6 -32.06 -37.10 -20.15
CA ILE A 6 -30.62 -36.97 -19.88
C ILE A 6 -30.45 -35.83 -18.88
N SER A 7 -30.16 -36.17 -17.63
CA SER A 7 -29.71 -35.22 -16.61
C SER A 7 -28.30 -34.74 -16.95
N VAL A 8 -28.15 -33.43 -17.16
CA VAL A 8 -26.84 -32.78 -17.27
C VAL A 8 -26.38 -32.43 -15.85
N THR A 9 -25.43 -33.19 -15.33
CA THR A 9 -24.73 -32.86 -14.07
C THR A 9 -23.76 -31.71 -14.33
N LEU A 10 -24.07 -30.53 -13.79
CA LEU A 10 -23.19 -29.38 -13.80
C LEU A 10 -22.03 -29.63 -12.81
N MET A 11 -20.87 -30.03 -13.31
CA MET A 11 -19.64 -30.05 -12.52
C MET A 11 -19.26 -28.61 -12.16
N LEU A 12 -19.41 -28.22 -10.89
CA LEU A 12 -18.75 -27.04 -10.36
C LEU A 12 -17.26 -27.31 -10.31
N ALA A 13 -16.50 -26.70 -11.22
CA ALA A 13 -15.05 -26.64 -11.12
C ALA A 13 -14.68 -25.79 -9.90
N THR A 14 -14.28 -26.44 -8.81
CA THR A 14 -13.62 -25.77 -7.67
C THR A 14 -12.21 -25.39 -8.09
N SER A 15 -12.03 -24.18 -8.60
CA SER A 15 -10.70 -23.62 -8.83
C SER A 15 -9.94 -23.52 -7.50
N PRO A 16 -8.65 -23.91 -7.43
CA PRO A 16 -7.84 -23.67 -6.25
C PRO A 16 -7.71 -22.16 -6.03
N ALA A 17 -7.73 -21.73 -4.77
CA ALA A 17 -7.56 -20.35 -4.33
C ALA A 17 -6.17 -19.80 -4.69
N ALA A 18 -5.96 -19.47 -5.96
CA ALA A 18 -4.93 -18.52 -6.34
C ALA A 18 -5.29 -17.18 -5.68
N ALA A 19 -4.33 -16.51 -5.03
CA ALA A 19 -4.57 -15.20 -4.44
C ALA A 19 -5.32 -14.31 -5.44
N GLN A 20 -6.59 -14.02 -5.13
CA GLN A 20 -7.40 -13.08 -5.88
C GLN A 20 -6.93 -11.70 -5.48
N TRP A 21 -6.01 -11.14 -6.26
CA TRP A 21 -5.81 -9.70 -6.28
C TRP A 21 -7.15 -9.11 -6.77
N SER A 22 -7.81 -8.29 -5.95
CA SER A 22 -9.03 -7.61 -6.36
C SER A 22 -8.72 -6.68 -7.54
N SER A 23 -9.76 -6.20 -8.24
CA SER A 23 -9.62 -5.13 -9.24
C SER A 23 -9.16 -3.79 -8.63
N GLU A 24 -9.01 -3.74 -7.32
CA GLU A 24 -8.46 -2.62 -6.56
C GLU A 24 -6.95 -2.86 -6.38
N GLY A 25 -6.14 -1.82 -6.24
CA GLY A 25 -4.67 -1.86 -6.28
C GLY A 25 -3.95 -2.73 -5.21
N SER A 26 -4.60 -3.69 -4.56
CA SER A 26 -4.08 -4.47 -3.42
C SER A 26 -3.87 -5.96 -3.67
N ALA A 27 -3.00 -6.54 -2.84
CA ALA A 27 -2.50 -7.92 -2.84
C ALA A 27 -2.50 -8.48 -1.42
N THR A 28 -2.81 -9.75 -1.29
CA THR A 28 -2.59 -10.50 -0.04
C THR A 28 -1.82 -11.78 -0.35
N LYS A 29 -0.84 -12.13 0.49
CA LYS A 29 -0.09 -13.39 0.38
C LYS A 29 -1.08 -14.57 0.47
N PRO A 30 -1.04 -15.54 -0.45
CA PRO A 30 -1.95 -16.69 -0.41
C PRO A 30 -1.92 -17.38 0.96
N GLY A 31 -3.11 -17.63 1.53
CA GLY A 31 -3.26 -18.28 2.84
C GLY A 31 -2.98 -17.37 4.05
N PHE A 32 -2.67 -16.09 3.85
CA PHE A 32 -2.53 -15.17 4.97
C PHE A 32 -3.88 -14.83 5.59
N SER A 33 -3.95 -14.97 6.91
CA SER A 33 -4.98 -14.41 7.77
C SER A 33 -4.35 -14.02 9.10
N PHE A 34 -4.89 -13.00 9.77
CA PHE A 34 -4.48 -12.71 11.14
C PHE A 34 -4.75 -13.90 12.08
N PRO A 35 -3.99 -14.04 13.18
CA PRO A 35 -4.24 -15.06 14.19
C PRO A 35 -5.71 -15.04 14.65
N PRO A 36 -6.43 -16.19 14.59
CA PRO A 36 -7.84 -16.23 14.94
C PRO A 36 -8.07 -16.15 16.46
N ASP A 37 -7.11 -16.64 17.24
CA ASP A 37 -7.15 -16.82 18.70
C ASP A 37 -6.93 -15.53 19.49
N ARG A 38 -6.22 -14.54 18.92
CA ARG A 38 -5.93 -13.27 19.58
C ARG A 38 -5.88 -12.08 18.61
N PRO A 39 -6.12 -10.84 19.08
CA PRO A 39 -5.81 -9.65 18.29
C PRO A 39 -4.32 -9.62 17.92
N ALA A 40 -4.00 -9.35 16.65
CA ALA A 40 -2.63 -9.06 16.26
C ALA A 40 -2.24 -7.66 16.72
N ARG A 41 -0.98 -7.46 17.10
CA ARG A 41 -0.43 -6.12 17.37
C ARG A 41 0.36 -5.64 16.16
N ILE A 42 -0.09 -4.54 15.56
CA ILE A 42 0.46 -3.96 14.33
C ILE A 42 1.19 -2.68 14.70
N LEU A 43 2.49 -2.62 14.41
CA LEU A 43 3.31 -1.43 14.55
C LEU A 43 3.12 -0.54 13.33
N LEU A 44 2.53 0.63 13.54
CA LEU A 44 2.44 1.67 12.53
C LEU A 44 3.76 2.43 12.49
N PHE A 45 4.51 2.26 11.41
CA PHE A 45 5.69 3.08 11.17
C PHE A 45 5.30 4.46 10.67
N ARG A 46 6.07 5.48 11.06
CA ARG A 46 5.85 6.85 10.57
C ARG A 46 5.79 6.86 9.04
N PRO A 47 4.67 7.32 8.43
CA PRO A 47 4.53 7.37 6.98
C PRO A 47 5.68 8.14 6.30
N ASP A 48 6.21 7.61 5.19
CA ASP A 48 7.12 8.35 4.31
C ASP A 48 6.29 9.21 3.35
N VAL A 49 6.17 10.49 3.67
CA VAL A 49 5.37 11.49 2.93
C VAL A 49 6.31 12.46 2.25
N LYS A 50 6.08 12.70 0.96
CA LYS A 50 6.83 13.65 0.15
C LYS A 50 5.89 14.44 -0.75
N VAL A 51 5.95 15.76 -0.69
CA VAL A 51 5.09 16.64 -1.48
C VAL A 51 5.93 17.70 -2.19
N GLY A 52 5.59 17.99 -3.44
CA GLY A 52 6.25 19.00 -4.25
C GLY A 52 5.35 19.56 -5.34
N ALA A 53 5.94 20.41 -6.17
CA ALA A 53 5.32 20.99 -7.35
C ALA A 53 5.97 20.44 -8.62
N GLN A 54 5.16 20.18 -9.65
CA GLN A 54 5.65 19.84 -10.98
C GLN A 54 5.69 21.09 -11.85
N THR A 55 6.89 21.47 -12.29
CA THR A 55 7.08 22.63 -13.16
C THR A 55 6.52 22.39 -14.56
N THR A 56 6.44 23.45 -15.35
CA THR A 56 6.05 23.36 -16.77
C THR A 56 6.98 22.45 -17.56
N ALA A 57 8.27 22.42 -17.20
CA ALA A 57 9.28 21.53 -17.79
C ALA A 57 9.20 20.07 -17.28
N GLY A 58 8.26 19.76 -16.38
CA GLY A 58 8.08 18.42 -15.81
C GLY A 58 9.00 18.07 -14.64
N MET A 59 9.86 19.00 -14.22
CA MET A 59 10.74 18.81 -13.06
C MET A 59 9.95 18.90 -11.75
N ASN A 60 10.29 18.07 -10.77
CA ASN A 60 9.70 18.15 -9.44
C ASN A 60 10.53 19.08 -8.52
N GLU A 61 9.85 20.01 -7.87
CA GLU A 61 10.37 20.91 -6.85
C GLU A 61 9.82 20.49 -5.48
N PRO A 62 10.62 19.86 -4.60
CA PRO A 62 10.18 19.47 -3.26
C PRO A 62 9.77 20.69 -2.43
N SER A 63 8.66 20.56 -1.68
CA SER A 63 8.20 21.58 -0.74
C SER A 63 8.24 21.03 0.68
N ALA A 64 9.10 21.60 1.52
CA ALA A 64 9.22 21.21 2.93
C ALA A 64 7.94 21.53 3.72
N GLU A 65 7.34 22.69 3.45
CA GLU A 65 6.07 23.13 4.06
C GLU A 65 4.94 22.16 3.70
N TRP A 66 4.72 21.88 2.41
CA TRP A 66 3.64 20.98 1.99
C TRP A 66 3.88 19.55 2.49
N THR A 67 5.14 19.12 2.58
CA THR A 67 5.49 17.81 3.14
C THR A 67 5.16 17.73 4.63
N ALA A 68 5.40 18.80 5.39
CA ALA A 68 5.05 18.86 6.81
C ALA A 68 3.52 18.83 6.99
N THR A 69 2.78 19.72 6.32
CA THR A 69 1.31 19.76 6.36
C THR A 69 0.68 18.42 6.00
N ALA A 70 1.13 17.81 4.90
CA ALA A 70 0.60 16.53 4.46
C ALA A 70 0.90 15.40 5.44
N ARG A 71 2.07 15.42 6.09
CA ARG A 71 2.42 14.44 7.12
C ARG A 71 1.46 14.53 8.31
N ASP A 72 1.16 15.75 8.77
CA ASP A 72 0.27 15.97 9.90
C ASP A 72 -1.16 15.54 9.58
N HIS A 73 -1.67 15.91 8.39
CA HIS A 73 -3.00 15.49 7.94
C HIS A 73 -3.11 13.96 7.77
N ILE A 74 -2.09 13.32 7.19
CA ILE A 74 -2.07 11.86 7.04
C ILE A 74 -2.00 11.17 8.41
N ALA A 75 -1.20 11.69 9.35
CA ALA A 75 -1.14 11.15 10.70
C ALA A 75 -2.51 11.22 11.40
N HIS A 76 -3.16 12.38 11.37
CA HIS A 76 -4.51 12.54 11.91
C HIS A 76 -5.54 11.63 11.23
N ALA A 77 -5.47 11.48 9.90
CA ALA A 77 -6.35 10.59 9.17
C ALA A 77 -6.10 9.11 9.48
N LEU A 78 -4.85 8.71 9.77
CA LEU A 78 -4.52 7.36 10.22
C LEU A 78 -5.02 7.08 11.64
N ASP A 79 -4.93 8.05 12.54
CA ASP A 79 -5.47 7.94 13.91
C ASP A 79 -7.00 7.81 13.89
N ALA A 80 -7.67 8.53 12.97
CA ALA A 80 -9.11 8.42 12.76
C ALA A 80 -9.53 7.17 11.98
N ALA A 81 -8.61 6.56 11.22
CA ALA A 81 -8.90 5.35 10.49
C ALA A 81 -9.06 4.18 11.47
N GLN A 82 -10.18 3.45 11.37
CA GLN A 82 -10.46 2.26 12.17
C GLN A 82 -9.62 1.05 11.69
N LEU A 83 -8.30 1.25 11.60
CA LEU A 83 -7.27 0.31 11.13
C LEU A 83 -7.26 -1.01 11.91
N ALA A 84 -7.70 -0.95 13.16
CA ALA A 84 -7.78 -2.08 14.05
C ALA A 84 -8.52 -3.27 13.42
N GLN A 85 -9.74 -3.10 12.89
CA GLN A 85 -10.57 -4.21 12.37
C GLN A 85 -10.50 -5.51 13.23
N GLY A 86 -10.43 -5.39 14.56
CA GLY A 86 -10.27 -6.52 15.50
C GLY A 86 -8.82 -6.84 15.94
N ASN A 87 -7.85 -6.05 15.49
CA ASN A 87 -6.44 -6.01 15.86
C ASN A 87 -6.12 -4.75 16.67
N THR A 88 -4.91 -4.67 17.21
CA THR A 88 -4.39 -3.50 17.92
C THR A 88 -3.34 -2.82 17.05
N VAL A 89 -3.55 -1.55 16.70
CA VAL A 89 -2.57 -0.75 15.97
C VAL A 89 -1.93 0.24 16.93
N VAL A 90 -0.61 0.25 16.99
CA VAL A 90 0.16 1.17 17.84
C VAL A 90 1.27 1.83 17.02
N PRO A 91 1.59 3.11 17.26
CA PRO A 91 2.75 3.72 16.63
C PRO A 91 4.03 3.01 17.06
N MET A 92 4.98 2.88 16.13
CA MET A 92 6.34 2.46 16.47
C MET A 92 6.93 3.46 17.47
N PRO A 93 7.46 3.03 18.63
CA PRO A 93 8.10 3.94 19.57
C PRO A 93 9.32 4.60 18.93
N GLU A 94 9.67 5.78 19.42
CA GLU A 94 10.94 6.41 19.06
C GLU A 94 12.10 5.51 19.55
N LEU A 95 12.95 5.09 18.60
CA LEU A 95 14.10 4.25 18.87
C LEU A 95 15.37 5.10 18.94
N GLY A 96 16.34 4.65 19.74
CA GLY A 96 17.65 5.28 19.86
C GLY A 96 18.77 4.42 19.28
N GLY A 97 19.92 5.05 18.98
CA GLY A 97 21.15 4.36 18.59
C GLY A 97 20.99 3.44 17.38
N THR A 98 21.51 2.22 17.49
CA THR A 98 21.51 1.22 16.41
C THR A 98 20.09 0.84 15.95
N ASP A 99 19.10 0.85 16.83
CA ASP A 99 17.72 0.50 16.46
C ASP A 99 17.07 1.60 15.59
N ALA A 100 17.43 2.86 15.82
CA ALA A 100 17.00 3.97 14.97
C ALA A 100 17.55 3.84 13.54
N ALA A 101 18.84 3.48 13.42
CA ALA A 101 19.47 3.22 12.13
C ALA A 101 18.81 2.02 11.42
N LEU A 102 18.59 0.94 12.15
CA LEU A 102 17.90 -0.25 11.64
C LEU A 102 16.49 0.06 11.12
N LEU A 103 15.73 0.88 11.87
CA LEU A 103 14.42 1.34 11.44
C LEU A 103 14.49 2.12 10.13
N ALA A 104 15.46 3.02 9.99
CA ALA A 104 15.66 3.78 8.75
C ALA A 104 15.99 2.85 7.57
N ASP A 105 16.86 1.86 7.78
CA ASP A 105 17.23 0.85 6.77
C ASP A 105 16.02 0.03 6.32
N TYR A 106 15.20 -0.45 7.26
CA TYR A 106 14.00 -1.22 6.89
C TYR A 106 12.92 -0.37 6.21
N ARG A 107 12.79 0.92 6.55
CA ARG A 107 11.91 1.83 5.80
C ARG A 107 12.38 2.02 4.36
N ALA A 108 13.69 2.12 4.14
CA ALA A 108 14.28 2.19 2.80
C ALA A 108 14.11 0.86 2.05
N LEU A 109 14.37 -0.27 2.72
CA LEU A 109 14.23 -1.61 2.15
C LEU A 109 12.79 -1.92 1.77
N PHE A 110 11.83 -1.60 2.65
CA PHE A 110 10.40 -1.68 2.34
C PHE A 110 10.09 -0.96 1.03
N ARG A 111 10.59 0.27 0.88
CA ARG A 111 10.36 1.08 -0.32
C ARG A 111 10.87 0.39 -1.58
N THR A 112 12.06 -0.22 -1.51
CA THR A 112 12.65 -0.96 -2.63
C THR A 112 11.85 -2.22 -2.97
N VAL A 113 11.50 -3.01 -1.95
CA VAL A 113 10.74 -4.27 -2.13
C VAL A 113 9.33 -4.00 -2.65
N ALA A 114 8.63 -3.00 -2.11
CA ALA A 114 7.30 -2.61 -2.55
C ALA A 114 7.31 -2.13 -4.00
N ASN A 115 8.26 -1.27 -4.39
CA ASN A 115 8.37 -0.82 -5.77
C ASN A 115 8.65 -1.97 -6.74
N ALA A 116 9.55 -2.89 -6.39
CA ALA A 116 9.78 -4.09 -7.20
C ALA A 116 8.51 -4.94 -7.34
N ALA A 117 7.77 -5.16 -6.25
CA ALA A 117 6.51 -5.90 -6.26
C ALA A 117 5.44 -5.22 -7.15
N ILE A 118 5.35 -3.89 -7.10
CA ILE A 118 4.44 -3.09 -7.92
C ILE A 118 4.83 -3.15 -9.40
N GLU A 119 6.11 -2.94 -9.72
CA GLU A 119 6.64 -2.94 -11.10
C GLU A 119 6.40 -4.29 -11.78
N HIS A 120 6.82 -5.38 -11.14
CA HIS A 120 6.67 -6.73 -11.69
C HIS A 120 5.22 -7.20 -11.77
N ARG A 121 4.26 -6.52 -11.10
CA ARG A 121 2.82 -6.72 -11.26
C ARG A 121 2.25 -5.90 -12.42
N LEU A 122 2.49 -4.58 -12.40
CA LEU A 122 1.84 -3.61 -13.29
C LEU A 122 2.35 -3.70 -14.73
N PHE A 123 3.58 -4.16 -14.94
CA PHE A 123 4.17 -4.29 -16.27
C PHE A 123 4.27 -5.76 -16.69
N PRO A 124 3.39 -6.25 -17.57
CA PRO A 124 3.43 -7.64 -18.05
C PRO A 124 4.79 -8.07 -18.62
N GLY A 125 5.51 -7.14 -19.26
CA GLY A 125 6.85 -7.39 -19.81
C GLY A 125 7.97 -7.46 -18.76
N ALA A 126 7.73 -6.99 -17.54
CA ALA A 126 8.67 -7.09 -16.43
C ALA A 126 8.40 -8.30 -15.53
N ARG A 127 7.35 -9.09 -15.77
CA ARG A 127 7.01 -10.23 -14.91
C ARG A 127 8.19 -11.19 -14.79
N LEU A 128 8.58 -11.50 -13.55
CA LEU A 128 9.70 -12.40 -13.27
C LEU A 128 9.33 -13.84 -13.67
N PRO A 129 9.97 -14.44 -14.71
CA PRO A 129 9.58 -15.76 -15.21
C PRO A 129 9.78 -16.89 -14.18
N THR A 130 10.73 -16.72 -13.27
CA THR A 130 11.10 -17.67 -12.22
C THR A 130 10.32 -17.51 -10.93
N ARG A 131 9.66 -16.35 -10.71
CA ARG A 131 8.69 -16.21 -9.62
C ARG A 131 7.36 -16.75 -10.12
N LYS A 132 7.01 -17.97 -9.71
CA LYS A 132 5.64 -18.49 -9.84
C LYS A 132 4.68 -17.41 -9.33
N ALA A 133 3.49 -17.30 -9.91
CA ALA A 133 2.50 -16.23 -9.73
C ALA A 133 2.04 -15.93 -8.27
N ALA A 134 2.65 -16.53 -7.25
CA ALA A 134 2.43 -16.24 -5.85
C ALA A 134 3.08 -14.91 -5.45
N PHE A 135 2.32 -14.09 -4.73
CA PHE A 135 2.83 -12.91 -4.04
C PHE A 135 3.78 -13.35 -2.91
N ASP A 136 5.08 -13.35 -3.20
CA ASP A 136 6.13 -13.84 -2.30
C ASP A 136 7.31 -12.86 -2.26
N TRP A 137 7.17 -11.84 -1.43
CA TRP A 137 8.13 -10.77 -1.20
C TRP A 137 8.50 -10.73 0.28
N THR A 138 9.73 -10.38 0.59
CA THR A 138 10.22 -10.34 1.98
C THR A 138 11.24 -9.22 2.16
N LEU A 139 11.25 -8.64 3.35
CA LEU A 139 12.29 -7.73 3.85
C LEU A 139 13.41 -8.50 4.57
N GLY A 140 13.25 -9.82 4.73
CA GLY A 140 14.19 -10.69 5.40
C GLY A 140 14.00 -10.73 6.93
N PRO A 141 14.56 -11.77 7.59
CA PRO A 141 14.27 -12.07 8.99
C PRO A 141 14.83 -11.05 9.98
N GLY A 142 15.79 -10.21 9.57
CA GLY A 142 16.39 -9.22 10.47
C GLY A 142 15.41 -8.15 10.96
N ILE A 143 14.22 -8.04 10.38
CA ILE A 143 13.17 -7.11 10.81
C ILE A 143 12.58 -7.50 12.17
N GLU A 144 12.78 -8.75 12.61
CA GLU A 144 12.36 -9.26 13.93
C GLU A 144 12.85 -8.38 15.07
N ARG A 145 14.03 -7.78 14.93
CA ARG A 145 14.55 -6.84 15.93
C ARG A 145 13.67 -5.61 16.10
N LEU A 146 13.03 -5.11 15.05
CA LEU A 146 12.04 -4.03 15.16
C LEU A 146 10.74 -4.52 15.82
N GLY A 147 10.32 -5.75 15.53
CA GLY A 147 9.22 -6.41 16.23
C GLY A 147 9.47 -6.55 17.73
N ALA A 148 10.68 -6.95 18.13
CA ALA A 148 11.10 -7.03 19.52
C ALA A 148 11.14 -5.65 20.20
N ALA A 149 11.67 -4.62 19.50
CA ALA A 149 11.77 -3.27 20.04
C ALA A 149 10.42 -2.57 20.23
N GLY A 150 9.47 -2.77 19.30
CA GLY A 150 8.12 -2.18 19.39
C GLY A 150 7.07 -3.09 20.04
N GLY A 151 7.37 -4.39 20.17
CA GLY A 151 6.50 -5.43 20.71
C GLY A 151 5.31 -5.80 19.80
N GLY A 152 5.47 -5.77 18.49
CA GLY A 152 4.39 -6.07 17.53
C GLY A 152 4.61 -7.33 16.71
N ASP A 153 3.51 -7.92 16.24
CA ASP A 153 3.48 -9.08 15.36
C ASP A 153 3.69 -8.70 13.89
N TYR A 154 3.16 -7.54 13.50
CA TYR A 154 3.21 -7.03 12.14
C TYR A 154 3.64 -5.57 12.10
N GLY A 155 4.22 -5.17 10.97
CA GLY A 155 4.64 -3.81 10.68
C GLY A 155 3.87 -3.23 9.51
N LEU A 156 3.19 -2.11 9.72
CA LEU A 156 2.48 -1.37 8.68
C LEU A 156 3.33 -0.19 8.22
N PHE A 157 3.76 -0.25 6.97
CA PHE A 157 4.53 0.79 6.30
C PHE A 157 3.66 1.52 5.29
N LEU A 158 3.81 2.85 5.20
CA LEU A 158 3.11 3.68 4.23
C LEU A 158 4.08 4.62 3.52
N TYR A 159 3.86 4.79 2.23
CA TYR A 159 4.56 5.74 1.39
C TYR A 159 3.57 6.54 0.55
N THR A 160 3.78 7.85 0.46
CA THR A 160 3.05 8.73 -0.46
C THR A 160 4.01 9.71 -1.11
N TYR A 161 3.81 9.95 -2.39
CA TYR A 161 4.50 10.99 -3.13
C TYR A 161 3.54 11.75 -4.03
N ASP A 162 3.52 13.07 -3.83
CA ASP A 162 2.69 14.00 -4.58
C ASP A 162 3.54 15.08 -5.23
N SER A 163 3.26 15.34 -6.50
CA SER A 163 3.80 16.46 -7.25
C SER A 163 2.65 17.16 -7.97
N TYR A 164 2.22 18.30 -7.44
CA TYR A 164 1.09 19.05 -7.97
C TYR A 164 1.53 19.95 -9.12
N GLY A 165 0.83 19.92 -10.25
CA GLY A 165 1.13 20.80 -11.38
C GLY A 165 1.10 22.28 -10.98
N SER A 166 2.16 23.01 -11.30
CA SER A 166 2.23 24.46 -11.11
C SER A 166 1.13 25.18 -11.90
N THR A 167 0.85 26.45 -11.53
CA THR A 167 -0.09 27.28 -12.29
C THR A 167 0.28 27.36 -13.78
N GLY A 168 1.58 27.50 -14.09
CA GLY A 168 2.08 27.49 -15.46
C GLY A 168 1.86 26.16 -16.17
N ARG A 169 2.04 25.02 -15.49
CA ARG A 169 1.75 23.71 -16.06
C ARG A 169 0.26 23.52 -16.33
N LYS A 170 -0.62 23.89 -15.40
CA LYS A 170 -2.09 23.81 -15.59
C LYS A 170 -2.53 24.63 -16.81
N ALA A 171 -1.99 25.84 -16.99
CA ALA A 171 -2.25 26.64 -18.19
C ALA A 171 -1.73 25.97 -19.46
N ALA A 172 -0.51 25.41 -19.43
CA ALA A 172 0.06 24.66 -20.56
C ALA A 172 -0.77 23.41 -20.92
N GLN A 173 -1.38 22.72 -19.94
CA GLN A 173 -2.29 21.61 -20.20
C GLN A 173 -3.54 22.03 -20.97
N VAL A 174 -4.13 23.17 -20.63
CA VAL A 174 -5.30 23.70 -21.32
C VAL A 174 -4.96 24.02 -22.78
N VAL A 175 -3.84 24.69 -23.02
CA VAL A 175 -3.35 24.97 -24.38
C VAL A 175 -3.00 23.68 -25.12
N GLY A 176 -2.31 22.74 -24.47
CA GLY A 176 -1.95 21.45 -25.03
C GLY A 176 -3.17 20.64 -25.46
N LEU A 177 -4.23 20.61 -24.66
CA LEU A 177 -5.48 19.93 -25.00
C LEU A 177 -6.14 20.51 -26.26
N LEU A 178 -6.14 21.84 -26.42
CA LEU A 178 -6.62 22.51 -27.64
C LEU A 178 -5.79 22.12 -28.88
N LEU A 179 -4.52 21.76 -28.68
CA LEU A 179 -3.60 21.30 -29.71
C LEU A 179 -3.55 19.77 -29.84
N GLY A 180 -4.40 19.02 -29.12
CA GLY A 180 -4.44 17.55 -29.14
C GLY A 180 -3.32 16.84 -28.36
N VAL A 181 -2.57 17.56 -27.52
CA VAL A 181 -1.49 17.02 -26.68
C VAL A 181 -1.97 16.82 -25.24
N GLY A 182 -1.99 15.55 -24.80
CA GLY A 182 -2.30 15.18 -23.41
C GLY A 182 -1.08 15.30 -22.49
N MET A 183 -1.26 15.95 -21.34
CA MET A 183 -0.23 16.08 -20.30
C MET A 183 -0.82 15.69 -18.94
N THR A 184 -0.08 14.96 -18.10
CA THR A 184 -0.54 14.63 -16.73
C THR A 184 -0.52 15.87 -15.82
N ALA A 185 -1.54 16.01 -14.97
CA ALA A 185 -1.73 17.17 -14.08
C ALA A 185 -0.78 17.18 -12.87
N GLY A 186 -0.18 16.04 -12.58
CA GLY A 186 0.74 15.84 -11.48
C GLY A 186 1.13 14.38 -11.37
N VAL A 187 1.88 14.07 -10.33
CA VAL A 187 2.22 12.70 -9.93
C VAL A 187 1.59 12.46 -8.57
N HIS A 188 0.79 11.42 -8.44
CA HIS A 188 0.12 11.06 -7.18
C HIS A 188 0.25 9.55 -6.99
N VAL A 189 1.30 9.12 -6.30
CA VAL A 189 1.58 7.71 -6.07
C VAL A 189 1.55 7.40 -4.58
N GLY A 190 1.06 6.22 -4.24
CA GLY A 190 1.08 5.77 -2.85
C GLY A 190 0.99 4.27 -2.76
N TYR A 191 1.54 3.75 -1.67
CA TYR A 191 1.39 2.35 -1.32
C TYR A 191 1.53 2.14 0.18
N ALA A 192 0.86 1.10 0.66
CA ALA A 192 0.94 0.64 2.04
C ALA A 192 1.19 -0.87 2.04
N GLY A 193 2.01 -1.34 2.99
CA GLY A 193 2.34 -2.75 3.08
C GLY A 193 2.37 -3.24 4.52
N LEU A 194 1.89 -4.45 4.72
CA LEU A 194 1.89 -5.15 5.99
C LEU A 194 2.97 -6.23 5.94
N VAL A 195 3.88 -6.20 6.89
CA VAL A 195 5.02 -7.12 6.98
C VAL A 195 4.89 -7.94 8.26
N ASP A 196 5.02 -9.27 8.16
CA ASP A 196 5.17 -10.14 9.33
C ASP A 196 6.54 -9.86 9.96
N LEU A 197 6.55 -9.34 11.20
CA LEU A 197 7.80 -8.89 11.82
C LEU A 197 8.68 -10.06 12.26
N ARG A 198 8.17 -11.28 12.36
CA ARG A 198 8.98 -12.45 12.72
C ARG A 198 9.73 -13.03 11.51
N THR A 199 9.13 -12.98 10.33
CA THR A 199 9.68 -13.61 9.12
C THR A 199 10.24 -12.61 8.12
N GLY A 200 9.75 -11.37 8.14
CA GLY A 200 10.01 -10.35 7.13
C GLY A 200 9.09 -10.43 5.92
N ASP A 201 8.16 -11.38 5.87
CA ASP A 201 7.28 -11.55 4.72
C ASP A 201 6.37 -10.33 4.54
N LEU A 202 6.34 -9.79 3.33
CA LEU A 202 5.33 -8.84 2.90
C LEU A 202 4.03 -9.64 2.67
N VAL A 203 3.12 -9.57 3.64
CA VAL A 203 1.88 -10.36 3.66
C VAL A 203 0.70 -9.65 3.01
N TRP A 204 0.77 -8.33 2.89
CA TRP A 204 -0.19 -7.53 2.14
C TRP A 204 0.48 -6.27 1.56
N LEU A 205 0.01 -5.84 0.39
CA LEU A 205 0.46 -4.61 -0.27
C LEU A 205 -0.73 -3.98 -1.01
N SER A 206 -1.02 -2.71 -0.73
CA SER A 206 -1.88 -1.86 -1.55
C SER A 206 -1.04 -0.80 -2.25
N ALA A 207 -1.30 -0.56 -3.53
CA ALA A 207 -0.59 0.42 -4.32
C ALA A 207 -1.48 1.06 -5.37
N ASP A 208 -1.33 2.37 -5.55
CA ASP A 208 -1.98 3.11 -6.63
C ASP A 208 -1.02 4.17 -7.18
N VAL A 209 -0.97 4.27 -8.51
CA VAL A 209 -0.16 5.26 -9.25
C VAL A 209 -0.96 6.51 -9.62
N ALA A 210 -2.26 6.52 -9.31
CA ALA A 210 -3.20 7.61 -9.50
C ALA A 210 -4.00 7.84 -8.19
N MET A 211 -3.27 8.05 -7.09
CA MET A 211 -3.85 8.33 -5.79
C MET A 211 -4.72 9.60 -5.82
N GLY A 212 -5.90 9.52 -5.20
CA GLY A 212 -6.80 10.64 -5.03
C GLY A 212 -6.53 11.44 -3.75
N GLY A 213 -7.17 12.61 -3.68
CA GLY A 213 -7.13 13.49 -2.50
C GLY A 213 -5.89 14.39 -2.49
N ASP A 214 -6.10 15.68 -2.21
CA ASP A 214 -5.01 16.63 -1.97
C ASP A 214 -4.56 16.50 -0.52
N VAL A 215 -3.41 15.88 -0.28
CA VAL A 215 -2.90 15.63 1.08
C VAL A 215 -2.56 16.92 1.84
N ARG A 216 -2.48 18.06 1.16
CA ARG A 216 -2.33 19.37 1.80
C ARG A 216 -3.61 19.82 2.49
N GLU A 217 -4.74 19.17 2.20
CA GLU A 217 -6.04 19.40 2.82
C GLU A 217 -6.47 18.20 3.69
N PRO A 218 -7.15 18.40 4.83
CA PRO A 218 -7.55 17.32 5.74
C PRO A 218 -8.45 16.25 5.07
N GLU A 219 -9.43 16.67 4.28
CA GLU A 219 -10.35 15.77 3.58
C GLU A 219 -9.62 14.96 2.50
N GLY A 220 -8.65 15.60 1.82
CA GLY A 220 -7.82 14.94 0.84
C GLY A 220 -6.91 13.89 1.45
N ALA A 221 -6.31 14.16 2.62
CA ALA A 221 -5.55 13.18 3.38
C ALA A 221 -6.42 12.01 3.87
N THR A 222 -7.66 12.27 4.29
CA THR A 222 -8.63 11.22 4.67
C THR A 222 -8.92 10.28 3.49
N LYS A 223 -9.22 10.85 2.32
CA LYS A 223 -9.39 10.07 1.08
C LYS A 223 -8.14 9.28 0.74
N ARG A 224 -6.96 9.88 0.88
CA ARG A 224 -5.67 9.22 0.63
C ARG A 224 -5.48 7.99 1.52
N VAL A 225 -5.69 8.15 2.82
CA VAL A 225 -5.56 7.06 3.80
C VAL A 225 -6.56 5.94 3.51
N ALA A 226 -7.81 6.26 3.18
CA ALA A 226 -8.80 5.26 2.80
C ALA A 226 -8.36 4.44 1.57
N GLN A 227 -7.79 5.09 0.55
CA GLN A 227 -7.29 4.41 -0.65
C GLN A 227 -6.03 3.57 -0.36
N LEU A 228 -5.10 4.07 0.46
CA LEU A 228 -3.92 3.32 0.89
C LEU A 228 -4.30 2.04 1.64
N LEU A 229 -5.38 2.07 2.42
CA LEU A 229 -5.85 0.97 3.23
C LEU A 229 -6.94 0.12 2.53
N ALA A 230 -7.21 0.38 1.26
CA ALA A 230 -8.17 -0.38 0.49
C ALA A 230 -7.75 -1.87 0.41
N GLY A 231 -8.70 -2.75 0.76
CA GLY A 231 -8.43 -4.19 0.84
C GLY A 231 -7.48 -4.60 1.96
N PHE A 232 -7.28 -3.75 2.99
CA PHE A 232 -6.53 -4.15 4.19
C PHE A 232 -7.14 -5.41 4.80
N PRO A 233 -6.33 -6.41 5.20
CA PRO A 233 -6.86 -7.66 5.74
C PRO A 233 -7.63 -7.40 7.04
N GLY A 234 -8.83 -7.93 7.14
CA GLY A 234 -9.58 -7.94 8.40
C GLY A 234 -9.30 -9.21 9.20
N ARG A 235 -9.56 -9.17 10.51
CA ARG A 235 -9.59 -10.41 11.31
C ARG A 235 -10.91 -11.13 11.04
N VAL A 236 -10.85 -12.38 10.59
CA VAL A 236 -12.04 -13.25 10.48
C VAL A 236 -12.39 -13.74 11.87
N VAL A 237 -13.49 -13.26 12.45
CA VAL A 237 -14.03 -13.79 13.72
C VAL A 237 -14.97 -14.94 13.36
N PRO A 238 -14.70 -16.19 13.79
CA PRO A 238 -15.62 -17.30 13.56
C PRO A 238 -16.98 -16.99 14.20
N SER A 239 -18.07 -17.16 13.45
CA SER A 239 -19.42 -17.15 14.02
C SER A 239 -19.54 -18.28 15.04
N ARG A 240 -19.88 -17.94 16.28
CA ARG A 240 -20.21 -18.92 17.32
C ARG A 240 -21.49 -19.67 17.00
#